data_AF-A0A3M1J916-F1
#
_entry.id   AF-A0A3M1J916-F1
#
_cell.length_a   1.000
_cell.length_b   1.000
_cell.length_c   1.000
_cell.angle_alpha   90.00
_cell.angle_beta   90.00
_cell.angle_gamma   90.00
#
_symmetry.space_group_name_H-M   'P 1'
#
loop_
_entity.id
_entity.type
_entity.pdbx_description
1 polymer ?
#
loop_
_entity_poly.entity_id
_entity_poly.type
_entity_poly.pdbx_seq_one_letter_code
_entity_poly.pdbx_strand_id
1 'polypeptide(L)'
;MKQDKFLIGILAGIVLLVVVAVVVVLSRSPGSEAYRTDNSPEAVVYNYFLAVQRKDFEKAHGYLSDDLKNKPDLDQFIIDMSRSSDFQEFSLKIGEISSGDELTQVNVSLTRF
;
A
#
# COMPACT_ATOMS: atom_id res chain seq x y z
N MET A 1 33.27 -35.59 23.85
CA MET A 1 32.13 -34.95 23.17
C MET A 1 32.59 -34.59 21.77
N LYS A 2 32.28 -35.41 20.76
CA LYS A 2 32.69 -35.19 19.37
C LYS A 2 31.71 -34.17 18.78
N GLN A 3 32.20 -33.06 18.22
CA GLN A 3 31.36 -32.15 17.44
C GLN A 3 30.69 -32.97 16.34
N ASP A 4 29.38 -33.17 16.44
CA ASP A 4 28.58 -33.77 15.38
C ASP A 4 28.47 -32.77 14.24
N LYS A 5 29.50 -32.81 13.37
CA LYS A 5 29.58 -32.03 12.12
C LYS A 5 28.30 -32.19 11.28
N PHE A 6 27.66 -33.36 11.38
CA PHE A 6 26.38 -33.65 10.75
C PHE A 6 25.23 -32.81 11.35
N LEU A 7 25.14 -32.76 12.68
CA LEU A 7 24.14 -31.94 13.39
C LEU A 7 24.35 -30.45 13.10
N ILE A 8 25.61 -30.01 13.08
CA ILE A 8 25.97 -28.63 12.74
C ILE A 8 25.56 -28.27 11.31
N GLY A 9 25.74 -29.18 10.35
CA GLY A 9 25.32 -28.96 8.96
C GLY A 9 23.81 -28.78 8.81
N ILE A 10 23.02 -29.63 9.47
CA ILE A 10 21.55 -29.52 9.47
C ILE A 10 21.11 -28.21 10.15
N LEU A 11 21.71 -27.89 11.29
CA LEU A 11 21.39 -26.67 12.02
C LEU A 11 21.66 -25.42 11.19
N ALA A 12 22.80 -25.36 10.50
CA ALA A 12 23.13 -24.27 9.58
C ALA A 12 22.12 -24.17 8.41
N GLY A 13 21.70 -25.30 7.85
CA GLY A 13 20.70 -25.34 6.78
C GLY A 13 19.32 -24.82 7.21
N ILE A 14 18.87 -25.14 8.41
CA ILE A 14 17.60 -24.63 8.97
C ILE A 14 17.69 -23.12 9.16
N VAL A 15 18.78 -22.63 9.77
CA VAL A 15 18.99 -21.18 9.95
C VAL A 15 19.00 -20.46 8.61
N LEU A 16 19.67 -21.02 7.59
CA LEU A 16 19.67 -20.47 6.25
C LEU A 16 18.24 -20.38 5.66
N LEU A 17 17.44 -21.45 5.80
CA LEU A 17 16.05 -21.46 5.32
C LEU A 17 15.18 -20.43 6.04
N VAL A 18 15.35 -20.24 7.34
CA VAL A 18 14.63 -19.22 8.11
C VAL A 18 15.00 -17.82 7.61
N VAL A 19 16.29 -17.54 7.38
CA VAL A 19 16.74 -16.25 6.84
C VAL A 19 16.12 -16.00 5.47
N VAL A 20 16.13 -16.99 4.58
CA VAL A 20 15.50 -16.88 3.25
C VAL A 20 14.00 -16.61 3.38
N ALA A 21 13.29 -17.33 4.25
CA ALA A 21 11.86 -17.12 4.46
C ALA A 21 11.56 -15.71 4.98
N VAL A 22 12.34 -15.20 5.94
CA VAL A 22 12.21 -13.83 6.45
C VAL A 22 12.45 -12.82 5.33
N VAL A 23 13.50 -12.97 4.54
CA VAL A 23 13.79 -12.09 3.40
C VAL A 23 12.64 -12.11 2.38
N VAL A 24 12.08 -13.28 2.08
CA VAL A 24 10.93 -13.42 1.15
C VAL A 24 9.69 -12.74 1.72
N VAL A 25 9.40 -12.89 3.00
CA VAL A 25 8.25 -12.25 3.66
C VAL A 25 8.42 -10.74 3.73
N LEU A 26 9.61 -10.23 4.03
CA LEU A 26 9.92 -8.79 4.03
C LEU A 26 9.95 -8.20 2.62
N SER A 27 10.35 -8.99 1.61
CA SER A 27 10.31 -8.60 0.19
C SER A 27 8.92 -8.72 -0.42
N ARG A 28 8.00 -9.43 0.25
CA ARG A 28 6.58 -9.44 -0.09
C ARG A 28 6.02 -8.08 0.31
N SER A 29 6.05 -7.13 -0.60
CA SER A 29 5.26 -5.91 -0.44
C SER A 29 3.79 -6.32 -0.24
N PRO A 30 3.13 -5.91 0.85
CA PRO A 30 1.68 -6.06 0.98
C PRO A 30 1.05 -5.22 -0.12
N GLY A 31 0.68 -5.84 -1.24
CA GLY A 31 0.20 -5.10 -2.40
C GLY A 31 0.50 -5.79 -3.72
N SER A 32 0.08 -7.05 -3.89
CA SER A 32 -0.15 -7.62 -5.23
C SER A 32 -1.34 -6.98 -5.96
N GLU A 33 -1.85 -5.87 -5.44
CA GLU A 33 -2.88 -5.04 -6.04
C GLU A 33 -2.24 -4.11 -7.08
N ALA A 34 -2.44 -4.39 -8.37
CA ALA A 34 -1.90 -3.55 -9.44
C ALA A 34 -2.71 -2.24 -9.54
N TYR A 35 -2.06 -1.16 -9.96
CA TYR A 35 -2.78 0.06 -10.32
C TYR A 35 -3.76 -0.27 -11.45
N ARG A 36 -4.99 0.20 -11.31
CA ARG A 36 -6.03 0.11 -12.32
C ARG A 36 -5.73 1.09 -13.45
N THR A 37 -5.93 0.67 -14.69
CA THR A 37 -5.64 1.47 -15.90
C THR A 37 -6.90 2.04 -16.54
N ASP A 38 -8.07 1.69 -16.03
CA ASP A 38 -9.32 2.30 -16.45
C ASP A 38 -9.44 3.73 -15.91
N ASN A 39 -10.02 4.62 -16.72
CA ASN A 39 -10.24 6.02 -16.37
C ASN A 39 -11.57 6.21 -15.60
N SER A 40 -11.99 5.20 -14.83
CA SER A 40 -13.19 5.28 -14.01
C SER A 40 -12.91 6.10 -12.73
N PRO A 41 -13.88 6.85 -12.21
CA PRO A 41 -13.79 7.49 -10.90
C PRO A 41 -13.35 6.51 -9.79
N GLU A 42 -13.79 5.25 -9.88
CA GLU A 42 -13.44 4.17 -8.99
C GLU A 42 -11.95 3.82 -9.05
N ALA A 43 -11.38 3.76 -10.26
CA ALA A 43 -9.97 3.50 -10.44
C ALA A 43 -9.10 4.65 -9.91
N VAL A 44 -9.54 5.90 -10.05
CA VAL A 44 -8.84 7.05 -9.46
C VAL A 44 -8.78 6.91 -7.94
N VAL A 45 -9.92 6.63 -7.29
CA VAL A 45 -9.99 6.45 -5.82
C VAL A 45 -9.18 5.24 -5.37
N TYR A 46 -9.28 4.12 -6.09
CA TYR A 46 -8.51 2.91 -5.81
C TYR A 46 -7.00 3.17 -5.90
N ASN A 47 -6.57 3.81 -6.99
CA ASN A 47 -5.16 4.07 -7.24
C ASN A 47 -4.58 5.08 -6.26
N TYR A 48 -5.35 6.08 -5.85
CA TYR A 48 -4.98 7.01 -4.79
C TYR A 48 -4.71 6.25 -3.48
N PHE A 49 -5.66 5.41 -3.05
CA PHE A 49 -5.52 4.62 -1.82
C PHE A 49 -4.30 3.69 -1.89
N LEU A 50 -4.12 3.00 -3.02
CA LEU A 50 -2.98 2.11 -3.26
C LEU A 50 -1.65 2.86 -3.23
N ALA A 51 -1.59 4.07 -3.79
CA ALA A 51 -0.40 4.91 -3.77
C ALA A 51 -0.03 5.33 -2.34
N VAL A 52 -1.02 5.74 -1.53
CA VAL A 52 -0.82 6.05 -0.10
C VAL A 52 -0.32 4.83 0.67
N GLN A 53 -0.94 3.67 0.46
CA GLN A 53 -0.55 2.42 1.14
C GLN A 53 0.90 2.03 0.84
N ARG A 54 1.33 2.24 -0.42
CA ARG A 54 2.69 1.98 -0.92
C ARG A 54 3.71 3.07 -0.57
N LYS A 55 3.29 4.15 0.11
CA LYS A 55 4.12 5.34 0.37
C LYS A 55 4.61 6.03 -0.92
N ASP A 56 3.90 5.82 -2.02
CA ASP A 56 4.10 6.46 -3.31
C ASP A 56 3.37 7.81 -3.31
N PHE A 57 3.84 8.73 -2.45
CA PHE A 57 3.14 9.98 -2.15
C PHE A 57 3.12 10.95 -3.34
N GLU A 58 4.13 10.91 -4.20
CA GLU A 58 4.16 11.67 -5.45
C GLU A 58 2.98 11.28 -6.35
N LYS A 59 2.77 9.97 -6.53
CA LYS A 59 1.64 9.47 -7.31
C LYS A 59 0.29 9.72 -6.63
N ALA A 60 0.22 9.59 -5.31
CA ALA A 60 -0.99 9.91 -4.55
C ALA A 60 -1.39 11.39 -4.68
N HIS A 61 -0.42 12.30 -4.56
CA HIS A 61 -0.62 13.74 -4.75
C HIS A 61 -1.10 14.08 -6.17
N GLY A 62 -0.58 13.37 -7.18
CA GLY A 62 -0.99 13.52 -8.57
C GLY A 62 -2.46 13.17 -8.86
N TYR A 63 -3.13 12.39 -8.00
CA TYR A 63 -4.57 12.13 -8.13
C TYR A 63 -5.45 13.26 -7.53
N LEU A 64 -4.86 14.23 -6.83
CA LEU A 64 -5.59 15.37 -6.31
C LEU A 64 -5.80 16.40 -7.42
N SER A 65 -7.04 16.87 -7.58
CA SER A 65 -7.38 17.93 -8.54
C SER A 65 -6.55 19.20 -8.30
N ASP A 66 -6.06 19.82 -9.38
CA ASP A 66 -5.32 21.07 -9.34
C ASP A 66 -6.19 22.27 -8.93
N ASP A 67 -7.50 22.18 -9.15
CA ASP A 67 -8.46 23.20 -8.76
C ASP A 67 -8.85 23.14 -7.26
N LEU A 68 -8.22 22.23 -6.49
CA LEU A 68 -8.47 22.09 -5.07
C LEU A 68 -7.96 23.34 -4.34
N LYS A 69 -8.89 24.16 -3.86
CA LYS A 69 -8.66 25.46 -3.20
C LYS A 69 -7.55 25.48 -2.13
N ASN A 70 -7.34 24.36 -1.43
CA ASN A 70 -6.30 24.19 -0.41
C ASN A 70 -5.44 22.95 -0.69
N LYS A 71 -5.04 22.71 -1.94
CA LYS A 71 -4.13 21.62 -2.29
C LYS A 71 -2.81 21.81 -1.54
N PRO A 72 -2.38 20.85 -0.69
CA PRO A 72 -1.06 20.93 -0.08
C PRO A 72 0.00 20.82 -1.18
N ASP A 73 1.11 21.52 -1.00
CA ASP A 73 2.30 21.26 -1.83
C ASP A 73 2.81 19.84 -1.57
N LEU A 74 3.56 19.27 -2.51
CA LEU A 74 4.04 17.89 -2.44
C LEU A 74 4.80 17.63 -1.14
N ASP A 75 5.68 18.54 -0.74
CA ASP A 75 6.46 18.42 0.51
C ASP A 75 5.55 18.39 1.75
N GLN A 76 4.54 19.27 1.78
CA GLN A 76 3.57 19.34 2.88
C GLN A 76 2.72 18.06 2.93
N PHE A 77 2.28 17.58 1.77
CA PHE A 77 1.53 16.34 1.64
C PHE A 77 2.33 15.13 2.14
N ILE A 78 3.62 15.04 1.79
CA ILE A 78 4.51 13.98 2.28
C ILE A 78 4.66 14.05 3.79
N ILE A 79 4.85 15.24 4.38
CA ILE A 79 4.95 15.41 5.83
C ILE A 79 3.66 14.96 6.53
N ASP A 80 2.51 15.37 6.01
CA ASP A 80 1.21 15.04 6.62
C ASP A 80 0.90 13.54 6.50
N MET A 81 1.16 12.94 5.34
CA MET A 81 0.87 11.54 5.09
C MET A 81 1.86 10.61 5.80
N SER A 82 3.14 10.98 5.91
CA SER A 82 4.15 10.19 6.62
C SER A 82 3.91 10.09 8.12
N ARG A 83 3.24 11.09 8.71
CA ARG A 83 2.77 11.05 10.11
C ARG A 83 1.58 10.11 10.30
N SER A 84 0.84 9.82 9.23
CA SER A 84 -0.32 8.95 9.24
C SER A 84 0.09 7.54 8.81
N SER A 85 0.64 6.77 9.75
CA SER A 85 1.12 5.40 9.52
C SER A 85 0.00 4.35 9.40
N ASP A 86 -1.25 4.72 9.65
CA ASP A 86 -2.35 3.78 9.84
C ASP A 86 -2.90 3.19 8.53
N PHE A 87 -2.64 3.80 7.37
CA PHE A 87 -3.23 3.38 6.09
C PHE A 87 -2.80 1.97 5.62
N GLN A 88 -1.70 1.43 6.14
CA GLN A 88 -1.23 0.10 5.76
C GLN A 88 -2.08 -1.04 6.30
N GLU A 89 -2.82 -0.80 7.39
CA GLU A 89 -3.66 -1.81 8.06
C GLU A 89 -5.10 -1.83 7.53
N PHE A 90 -5.42 -1.01 6.54
CA PHE A 90 -6.76 -0.93 5.97
C PHE A 90 -6.84 -1.57 4.58
N SER A 91 -7.95 -2.28 4.35
CA SER A 91 -8.40 -2.70 3.03
C SER A 91 -9.51 -1.76 2.54
N LEU A 92 -9.40 -1.30 1.29
CA LEU A 92 -10.41 -0.48 0.63
C LEU A 92 -11.48 -1.37 -0.02
N LYS A 93 -12.74 -1.14 0.34
CA LYS A 93 -13.91 -1.64 -0.40
C LYS A 93 -14.62 -0.48 -1.06
N ILE A 94 -14.78 -0.57 -2.38
CA ILE A 94 -15.56 0.40 -3.16
C ILE A 94 -17.03 -0.02 -3.07
N GLY A 95 -17.88 0.90 -2.61
CA GLY A 95 -19.32 0.74 -2.47
C GLY A 95 -20.08 1.32 -3.65
N GLU A 96 -21.30 1.79 -3.42
CA GLU A 96 -22.13 2.40 -4.46
C GLU A 96 -21.54 3.71 -4.99
N ILE A 97 -21.64 3.87 -6.30
CA ILE A 97 -21.25 5.06 -7.03
C ILE A 97 -22.52 5.83 -7.39
N SER A 98 -22.59 7.07 -6.95
CA SER A 98 -23.62 8.01 -7.38
C SER A 98 -22.99 8.99 -8.35
N SER A 99 -23.27 8.79 -9.64
CA SER A 99 -22.86 9.73 -10.69
C SER A 99 -23.95 10.79 -10.87
N GLY A 100 -23.63 12.04 -10.54
CA GLY A 100 -24.43 13.21 -10.96
C GLY A 100 -23.94 13.76 -12.30
N ASP A 101 -24.61 14.79 -12.81
CA ASP A 101 -24.29 15.41 -14.11
C ASP A 101 -22.89 16.07 -14.16
N GLU A 102 -22.35 16.48 -13.02
CA GLU A 102 -21.06 17.19 -12.92
C GLU A 102 -20.09 16.57 -11.90
N LEU A 103 -20.62 15.85 -10.90
CA LEU A 103 -19.84 15.26 -9.81
C LEU A 103 -20.16 13.77 -9.68
N THR A 104 -19.12 12.94 -9.62
CA THR A 104 -19.26 11.52 -9.26
C THR A 104 -18.81 11.32 -7.83
N GLN A 105 -19.71 10.80 -7.00
CA GLN A 105 -19.41 10.43 -5.62
C GLN A 105 -19.18 8.93 -5.53
N VAL A 106 -18.00 8.55 -5.05
CA VAL A 106 -17.63 7.15 -4.81
C VAL A 106 -17.68 6.91 -3.30
N ASN A 107 -18.61 6.07 -2.84
CA ASN A 107 -18.62 5.65 -1.44
C ASN A 107 -17.55 4.59 -1.21
N VAL A 108 -16.71 4.81 -0.19
CA VAL A 108 -15.65 3.87 0.18
C VAL A 108 -15.81 3.42 1.62
N SER A 109 -15.54 2.14 1.87
CA SER A 109 -15.50 1.55 3.21
C SER A 109 -14.11 1.02 3.48
N LEU A 110 -13.47 1.53 4.54
CA LEU A 110 -12.17 1.06 5.01
C LEU A 110 -12.37 0.01 6.11
N THR A 111 -11.80 -1.18 5.93
CA THR A 111 -11.83 -2.25 6.94
C THR A 111 -10.41 -2.53 7.43
N ARG A 112 -10.18 -2.42 8.74
CA ARG A 112 -8.89 -2.78 9.35
C ARG A 112 -8.73 -4.30 9.39
N PHE A 113 -7.53 -4.81 9.15
CA PHE A 113 -7.21 -6.24 9.23
C PHE A 113 -6.15 -6.55 10.29
#